data_AF-A0AA38MJH9-F1
#
_entry.id   AF-A0AA38MJH9-F1
#
_cell.length_a   1.000
_cell.length_b   1.000
_cell.length_c   1.000
_cell.angle_alpha   90.00
_cell.angle_beta   90.00
_cell.angle_gamma   90.00
#
_symmetry.space_group_name_H-M   'P 1'
#
loop_
_entity.id
_entity.type
_entity.pdbx_description
1 polymer ?
#
loop_
_entity_poly.entity_id
_entity_poly.type
_entity_poly.pdbx_seq_one_letter_code
_entity_poly.pdbx_strand_id
1 'polypeptide(L)'
;MVKFLHLLTIFNLFLLSTTETSLEIEVANHLTLLEDQTYFPINVYLSGLATQLETLITNFSNYELDAAEVIHTYTDSIKEDVLIISETLEETGVDIQPCEEHIHENFKQIVRNSLTDSKIVVLDGITKAQRIISEAKNVFMAAQNRTLAVKLKIQNCMLLVDSTECLFEALGMTVLLERTLPKIIAIVGQQHEIQLTLLEDEIVADLEKIVVQVFDSHVELLDEFLVCVLQWD
;
A
#
# COMPACT_ATOMS: atom_id res chain seq x y z
N MET A 1 15.38 -32.37 10.25
CA MET A 1 14.05 -33.03 10.26
C MET A 1 13.31 -32.92 8.93
N VAL A 2 13.12 -31.73 8.32
CA VAL A 2 12.34 -31.58 7.07
C VAL A 2 12.90 -32.40 5.89
N LYS A 3 14.22 -32.41 5.68
CA LYS A 3 14.88 -33.25 4.65
C LYS A 3 14.66 -34.76 4.87
N PHE A 4 14.56 -35.20 6.12
CA PHE A 4 14.36 -36.61 6.49
C PHE A 4 12.90 -37.04 6.29
N LEU A 5 11.94 -36.15 6.59
CA LEU A 5 10.54 -36.35 6.24
C LEU A 5 10.30 -36.40 4.73
N HIS A 6 11.04 -35.58 3.95
CA HIS A 6 10.95 -35.59 2.48
C HIS A 6 11.43 -36.92 1.90
N LEU A 7 12.58 -37.41 2.37
CA LEU A 7 13.08 -38.74 2.04
C LEU A 7 12.06 -39.83 2.39
N LEU A 8 11.39 -39.76 3.55
CA LEU A 8 10.38 -40.73 3.97
C LEU A 8 9.10 -40.69 3.12
N THR A 9 8.63 -39.51 2.70
CA THR A 9 7.52 -39.41 1.73
C THR A 9 7.90 -39.96 0.36
N ILE A 10 9.09 -39.64 -0.14
CA ILE A 10 9.60 -40.16 -1.41
C ILE A 10 9.76 -41.70 -1.32
N PHE A 11 10.22 -42.23 -0.19
CA PHE A 11 10.40 -43.67 0.02
C PHE A 11 9.08 -44.43 0.16
N ASN A 12 8.06 -43.85 0.80
CA ASN A 12 6.71 -44.43 0.85
C ASN A 12 6.02 -44.41 -0.54
N LEU A 13 6.23 -43.35 -1.32
CA LEU A 13 5.76 -43.26 -2.70
C LEU A 13 6.43 -44.32 -3.60
N PHE A 14 7.73 -44.54 -3.41
CA PHE A 14 8.51 -45.57 -4.11
C PHE A 14 8.00 -47.00 -3.85
N LEU A 15 7.48 -47.27 -2.65
CA LEU A 15 6.90 -48.57 -2.29
C LEU A 15 5.49 -48.79 -2.87
N LEU A 16 4.76 -47.71 -3.16
CA LEU A 16 3.42 -47.75 -3.76
C LEU A 16 3.44 -47.80 -5.28
N SER A 17 4.49 -47.27 -5.92
CA SER A 17 4.57 -47.16 -7.38
C SER A 17 5.38 -48.29 -8.02
N THR A 18 4.92 -49.54 -7.95
CA THR A 18 5.66 -50.67 -8.56
C THR A 18 5.54 -50.77 -10.10
N THR A 19 4.86 -49.82 -10.74
CA THR A 19 4.76 -49.69 -12.20
C THR A 19 4.86 -48.23 -12.64
N GLU A 20 5.49 -47.97 -13.79
CA GLU A 20 5.65 -46.63 -14.39
C GLU A 20 4.31 -45.88 -14.53
N THR A 21 3.24 -46.61 -14.87
CA THR A 21 1.86 -46.11 -14.98
C THR A 21 1.31 -45.57 -13.66
N SER A 22 1.74 -46.10 -12.51
CA SER A 22 1.29 -45.61 -11.20
C SER A 22 2.01 -44.33 -10.77
N LEU A 23 3.27 -44.14 -11.18
CA LEU A 23 4.04 -42.93 -10.92
C LEU A 23 3.49 -41.74 -11.72
N GLU A 24 3.13 -41.96 -12.98
CA GLU A 24 2.51 -40.94 -13.83
C GLU A 24 1.18 -40.42 -13.25
N ILE A 25 0.34 -41.33 -12.75
CA ILE A 25 -0.93 -40.98 -12.08
C ILE A 25 -0.68 -40.14 -10.83
N GLU A 26 0.29 -40.52 -10.01
CA GLU A 26 0.61 -39.82 -8.78
C GLU A 26 1.16 -38.41 -9.03
N VAL A 27 2.06 -38.28 -10.02
CA VAL A 27 2.57 -36.98 -10.49
C VAL A 27 1.44 -36.09 -10.99
N ALA A 28 0.51 -36.64 -11.78
CA ALA A 28 -0.63 -35.90 -12.30
C ALA A 28 -1.54 -35.41 -11.16
N ASN A 29 -1.83 -36.26 -10.17
CA ASN A 29 -2.64 -35.89 -9.01
C ASN A 29 -2.02 -34.74 -8.21
N HIS A 30 -0.73 -34.83 -7.89
CA HIS A 30 -0.02 -33.77 -7.18
C HIS A 30 0.08 -32.47 -7.99
N LEU A 31 0.21 -32.56 -9.31
CA LEU A 31 0.22 -31.40 -10.19
C LEU A 31 -1.14 -30.69 -10.20
N THR A 32 -2.25 -31.43 -10.32
CA THR A 32 -3.59 -30.87 -10.23
C THR A 32 -3.81 -30.19 -8.88
N LEU A 33 -3.41 -30.84 -7.79
CA LEU A 33 -3.51 -30.26 -6.45
C LEU A 33 -2.70 -28.97 -6.30
N LEU A 34 -1.47 -28.94 -6.82
CA LEU A 34 -0.63 -27.75 -6.86
C LEU A 34 -1.30 -26.63 -7.66
N GLU A 35 -1.83 -26.93 -8.84
CA GLU A 35 -2.54 -25.97 -9.69
C GLU A 35 -3.75 -25.38 -8.98
N ASP A 36 -4.60 -26.21 -8.36
CA ASP A 36 -5.78 -25.75 -7.61
C ASP A 36 -5.41 -24.84 -6.43
N GLN A 37 -4.35 -25.20 -5.69
CA GLN A 37 -3.89 -24.45 -4.53
C GLN A 37 -3.12 -23.17 -4.87
N THR A 38 -2.67 -22.99 -6.11
CA THR A 38 -1.83 -21.84 -6.51
C THR A 38 -2.51 -20.94 -7.52
N TYR A 39 -3.09 -21.50 -8.59
CA TYR A 39 -3.64 -20.74 -9.69
C TYR A 39 -4.83 -19.88 -9.27
N PHE A 40 -5.79 -20.47 -8.56
CA PHE A 40 -6.97 -19.73 -8.11
C PHE A 40 -6.62 -18.62 -7.12
N PRO A 41 -5.88 -18.86 -6.02
CA PRO A 41 -5.50 -17.79 -5.09
C PRO A 41 -4.67 -16.68 -5.73
N ILE A 42 -3.68 -17.03 -6.56
CA ILE A 42 -2.84 -16.04 -7.25
C ILE A 42 -3.69 -15.15 -8.17
N ASN A 43 -4.60 -15.75 -8.95
CA ASN A 43 -5.46 -14.97 -9.85
C ASN A 43 -6.38 -14.03 -9.09
N VAL A 44 -6.96 -14.48 -7.96
CA VAL A 44 -7.76 -13.62 -7.09
C VAL A 44 -6.93 -12.42 -6.63
N TYR A 45 -5.73 -12.64 -6.08
CA TYR A 45 -4.84 -11.55 -5.67
C TYR A 45 -4.49 -10.62 -6.84
N LEU A 46 -3.97 -11.16 -7.94
CA LEU A 46 -3.54 -10.36 -9.10
C LEU A 46 -4.69 -9.53 -9.70
N SER A 47 -5.90 -10.07 -9.75
CA SER A 47 -7.08 -9.35 -10.23
C SER A 47 -7.51 -8.23 -9.28
N GLY A 48 -7.35 -8.42 -7.97
CA GLY A 48 -7.71 -7.44 -6.95
C GLY A 48 -6.73 -6.29 -6.80
N LEU A 49 -5.44 -6.49 -7.12
CA LEU A 49 -4.39 -5.47 -6.94
C LEU A 49 -4.69 -4.14 -7.66
N ALA A 50 -5.27 -4.20 -8.87
CA ALA A 50 -5.62 -3.00 -9.62
C ALA A 50 -6.74 -2.21 -8.93
N THR A 51 -7.81 -2.90 -8.54
CA THR A 51 -8.94 -2.29 -7.83
C THR A 51 -8.52 -1.73 -6.47
N GLN A 52 -7.62 -2.40 -5.75
CA GLN A 52 -7.06 -1.89 -4.50
C GLN A 52 -6.28 -0.59 -4.72
N LEU A 53 -5.46 -0.51 -5.77
CA LEU A 53 -4.73 0.72 -6.11
C LEU A 53 -5.69 1.88 -6.42
N GLU A 54 -6.70 1.63 -7.25
CA GLU A 54 -7.70 2.63 -7.63
C GLU A 54 -8.48 3.13 -6.40
N THR A 55 -8.84 2.21 -5.50
CA THR A 55 -9.54 2.55 -4.24
C THR A 55 -8.65 3.41 -3.35
N LEU A 56 -7.39 3.05 -3.15
CA LEU A 56 -6.45 3.83 -2.34
C LEU A 56 -6.18 5.22 -2.92
N ILE A 57 -6.00 5.33 -4.24
CA ILE A 57 -5.84 6.62 -4.90
C ILE A 57 -7.07 7.50 -4.64
N THR A 58 -8.27 6.92 -4.76
CA THR A 58 -9.52 7.64 -4.49
C THR A 58 -9.60 8.08 -3.02
N ASN A 59 -9.28 7.19 -2.08
CA ASN A 59 -9.29 7.52 -0.65
C ASN A 59 -8.28 8.63 -0.33
N PHE A 60 -7.04 8.55 -0.82
CA PHE A 60 -6.03 9.57 -0.58
C PHE A 60 -6.43 10.93 -1.15
N SER A 61 -7.03 10.96 -2.35
CA SER A 61 -7.58 12.20 -2.90
C SER A 61 -8.72 12.76 -2.06
N ASN A 62 -9.60 11.91 -1.51
CA ASN A 62 -10.66 12.37 -0.61
C ASN A 62 -10.07 12.95 0.68
N TYR A 63 -9.06 12.30 1.27
CA TYR A 63 -8.39 12.83 2.47
C TYR A 63 -7.69 14.16 2.21
N GLU A 64 -7.08 14.35 1.03
CA GLU A 64 -6.53 15.66 0.63
C GLU A 64 -7.61 16.73 0.59
N LEU A 65 -8.77 16.42 -0.01
CA LEU A 65 -9.88 17.35 -0.14
C LEU A 65 -10.47 17.71 1.22
N ASP A 66 -10.68 16.71 2.09
CA ASP A 66 -11.16 16.93 3.46
C ASP A 66 -10.18 17.81 4.24
N ALA A 67 -8.87 17.54 4.16
CA ALA A 67 -7.84 18.36 4.79
C ALA A 67 -7.83 19.79 4.24
N ALA A 68 -7.96 19.96 2.92
CA ALA A 68 -8.01 21.26 2.27
C ALA A 68 -9.25 22.07 2.70
N GLU A 69 -10.42 21.43 2.80
CA GLU A 69 -11.65 22.06 3.28
C GLU A 69 -11.50 22.54 4.73
N VAL A 70 -10.89 21.72 5.59
CA VAL A 70 -10.62 22.07 6.98
C VAL A 70 -9.65 23.26 7.06
N ILE A 71 -8.56 23.25 6.29
CA ILE A 71 -7.61 24.37 6.20
C ILE A 71 -8.32 25.66 5.77
N HIS A 72 -9.15 25.60 4.74
CA HIS A 72 -9.91 26.76 4.26
C HIS A 72 -10.88 27.28 5.32
N THR A 73 -11.64 26.39 5.95
CA THR A 73 -12.60 26.75 7.00
C THR A 73 -11.91 27.46 8.18
N TYR A 74 -10.76 26.94 8.63
CA TYR A 74 -9.99 27.59 9.69
C TYR A 74 -9.43 28.94 9.26
N THR A 75 -8.87 29.01 8.04
CA THR A 75 -8.33 30.25 7.51
C THR A 75 -9.40 31.35 7.44
N ASP A 76 -10.59 31.01 6.95
CA ASP A 76 -11.68 31.96 6.78
C ASP A 76 -12.23 32.43 8.14
N SER A 77 -12.35 31.52 9.12
CA SER A 77 -12.70 31.88 10.50
C SER A 77 -11.71 32.88 11.10
N ILE A 78 -10.41 32.67 10.89
CA ILE A 78 -9.38 33.52 11.49
C ILE A 78 -9.30 34.88 10.78
N LYS A 79 -9.55 34.92 9.47
CA LYS A 79 -9.70 36.20 8.75
C LYS A 79 -10.90 37.01 9.25
N GLU A 80 -12.01 36.34 9.58
CA GLU A 80 -13.17 36.99 10.19
C GLU A 80 -12.80 37.59 11.56
N ASP A 81 -12.05 36.86 12.38
CA ASP A 81 -11.56 37.37 13.66
C ASP A 81 -10.65 38.61 13.48
N VAL A 82 -9.71 38.57 12.52
CA VAL A 82 -8.87 39.73 12.20
C VAL A 82 -9.71 40.93 11.78
N LEU A 83 -10.70 40.73 10.91
CA LEU A 83 -11.59 41.80 10.45
C LEU A 83 -12.34 42.44 11.63
N ILE A 84 -12.87 41.65 12.55
CA ILE A 84 -13.57 42.14 13.75
C ILE A 84 -12.63 42.98 14.63
N ILE A 85 -11.39 42.50 14.84
CA ILE A 85 -10.38 43.24 15.61
C ILE A 85 -10.07 44.56 14.92
N SER A 86 -9.85 44.54 13.60
CA SER A 86 -9.57 45.71 12.80
C SER A 86 -10.67 46.78 12.89
N GLU A 87 -11.92 46.40 12.65
CA GLU A 87 -13.08 47.29 12.73
C GLU A 87 -13.18 47.94 14.13
N THR A 88 -12.91 47.16 15.19
CA THR A 88 -12.93 47.66 16.57
C THR A 88 -11.84 48.72 16.82
N LEU A 89 -10.68 48.59 16.19
CA LEU A 89 -9.53 49.48 16.38
C LEU A 89 -9.62 50.73 15.50
N GLU A 90 -10.19 50.62 14.29
CA GLU A 90 -10.47 51.79 13.45
C GLU A 90 -11.38 52.80 14.16
N GLU A 91 -12.36 52.32 14.95
CA GLU A 91 -13.21 53.18 15.80
C GLU A 91 -12.40 53.99 16.83
N THR A 92 -11.19 53.56 17.17
CA THR A 92 -10.27 54.24 18.11
C THR A 92 -9.29 55.21 17.43
N GLY A 93 -9.23 55.22 16.09
CA GLY A 93 -8.38 56.13 15.31
C GLY A 93 -6.93 55.69 15.13
N VAL A 94 -6.61 54.43 15.43
CA VAL A 94 -5.29 53.82 15.17
C VAL A 94 -5.19 53.39 13.71
N ASP A 95 -4.10 53.76 13.02
CA ASP A 95 -3.82 53.31 11.64
C ASP A 95 -3.19 51.91 11.66
N ILE A 96 -4.02 50.90 11.42
CA ILE A 96 -3.64 49.47 11.46
C ILE A 96 -3.34 48.89 10.07
N GLN A 97 -3.52 49.67 9.00
CA GLN A 97 -3.42 49.19 7.61
C GLN A 97 -2.09 48.45 7.31
N PRO A 98 -0.91 48.90 7.81
CA PRO A 98 0.34 48.17 7.60
C PRO A 98 0.36 46.77 8.24
N CYS A 99 -0.31 46.59 9.38
CA CYS A 99 -0.39 45.31 10.09
C CYS A 99 -1.35 44.35 9.35
N GLU A 100 -2.45 44.85 8.78
CA GLU A 100 -3.40 44.07 7.99
C GLU A 100 -2.80 43.55 6.68
N GLU A 101 -2.07 44.40 5.96
CA GLU A 101 -1.42 43.98 4.71
C GLU A 101 -0.38 42.89 4.96
N HIS A 102 0.35 42.98 6.07
CA HIS A 102 1.33 41.98 6.47
C HIS A 102 0.67 40.62 6.78
N ILE A 103 -0.36 40.60 7.64
CA ILE A 103 -0.99 39.34 8.04
C ILE A 103 -1.74 38.67 6.88
N HIS A 104 -2.35 39.45 5.97
CA HIS A 104 -3.06 38.90 4.81
C HIS A 104 -2.14 38.15 3.85
N GLU A 105 -0.93 38.67 3.61
CA GLU A 105 0.04 37.98 2.76
C GLU A 105 0.55 36.71 3.43
N ASN A 106 0.78 36.74 4.75
CA ASN A 106 1.18 35.55 5.50
C ASN A 106 0.09 34.47 5.50
N PHE A 107 -1.20 34.82 5.65
CA PHE A 107 -2.31 33.86 5.53
C PHE A 107 -2.32 33.15 4.19
N LYS A 108 -2.17 33.89 3.08
CA LYS A 108 -2.11 33.29 1.75
C LYS A 108 -0.95 32.34 1.61
N GLN A 109 0.20 32.70 2.18
CA GLN A 109 1.41 31.89 2.10
C GLN A 109 1.25 30.59 2.90
N ILE A 110 0.67 30.64 4.10
CA ILE A 110 0.36 29.43 4.89
C ILE A 110 -0.56 28.51 4.09
N VAL A 111 -1.70 29.01 3.62
CA VAL A 111 -2.65 28.20 2.85
C VAL A 111 -1.99 27.59 1.62
N ARG A 112 -1.26 28.39 0.83
CA ARG A 112 -0.57 27.90 -0.37
C ARG A 112 0.43 26.79 -0.04
N ASN A 113 1.24 26.98 1.00
CA ASN A 113 2.24 26.01 1.42
C ASN A 113 1.56 24.72 1.90
N SER A 114 0.58 24.82 2.79
CA SER A 114 -0.11 23.66 3.36
C SER A 114 -0.89 22.85 2.32
N LEU A 115 -1.53 23.50 1.34
CA LEU A 115 -2.15 22.83 0.20
C LEU A 115 -1.13 22.19 -0.76
N THR A 116 0.11 22.70 -0.78
CA THR A 116 1.20 22.07 -1.54
C THR A 116 1.74 20.86 -0.80
N ASP A 117 1.91 20.98 0.52
CA ASP A 117 2.38 19.89 1.38
C ASP A 117 1.38 18.72 1.41
N SER A 118 0.06 19.00 1.47
CA SER A 118 -0.97 17.95 1.42
C SER A 118 -0.90 17.14 0.13
N LYS A 119 -0.69 17.81 -1.01
CA LYS A 119 -0.49 17.17 -2.32
C LYS A 119 0.77 16.31 -2.34
N ILE A 120 1.86 16.79 -1.75
CA ILE A 120 3.11 16.04 -1.67
C ILE A 120 2.91 14.76 -0.85
N VAL A 121 2.23 14.84 0.30
CA VAL A 121 1.89 13.68 1.14
C VAL A 121 1.11 12.64 0.32
N VAL A 122 0.05 13.06 -0.38
CA VAL A 122 -0.75 12.14 -1.21
C VAL A 122 0.06 11.53 -2.35
N LEU A 123 0.87 12.31 -3.06
CA LEU A 123 1.70 11.79 -4.16
C LEU A 123 2.75 10.78 -3.67
N ASP A 124 3.35 11.02 -2.50
CA ASP A 124 4.26 10.07 -1.87
C ASP A 124 3.50 8.79 -1.45
N GLY A 125 2.31 8.93 -0.87
CA GLY A 125 1.41 7.82 -0.55
C GLY A 125 1.09 6.95 -1.77
N ILE A 126 0.70 7.56 -2.88
CA ILE A 126 0.43 6.84 -4.15
C ILE A 126 1.67 6.08 -4.61
N THR A 127 2.85 6.72 -4.55
CA THR A 127 4.11 6.09 -4.97
C THR A 127 4.46 4.88 -4.09
N LYS A 128 4.29 5.01 -2.76
CA LYS A 128 4.47 3.92 -1.79
C LYS A 128 3.48 2.77 -2.05
N ALA A 129 2.20 3.08 -2.29
CA ALA A 129 1.16 2.09 -2.59
C ALA A 129 1.50 1.30 -3.87
N GLN A 130 1.89 2.00 -4.94
CA GLN A 130 2.33 1.38 -6.19
C GLN A 130 3.51 0.42 -5.98
N ARG A 131 4.47 0.81 -5.14
CA ARG A 131 5.61 -0.05 -4.79
C ARG A 131 5.15 -1.32 -4.07
N ILE A 132 4.34 -1.19 -3.01
CA ILE A 132 3.80 -2.33 -2.24
C ILE A 132 3.06 -3.31 -3.17
N ILE A 133 2.18 -2.79 -4.02
CA ILE A 133 1.43 -3.58 -5.02
C ILE A 133 2.35 -4.27 -6.03
N SER A 134 3.38 -3.56 -6.51
CA SER A 134 4.35 -4.11 -7.47
C SER A 134 5.17 -5.25 -6.86
N GLU A 135 5.59 -5.11 -5.60
CA GLU A 135 6.31 -6.15 -4.87
C GLU A 135 5.45 -7.41 -4.70
N ALA A 136 4.19 -7.26 -4.25
CA ALA A 136 3.25 -8.37 -4.13
C ALA A 136 3.00 -9.05 -5.49
N LYS A 137 2.75 -8.26 -6.54
CA LYS A 137 2.56 -8.74 -7.92
C LYS A 137 3.75 -9.59 -8.39
N ASN A 138 4.97 -9.13 -8.15
CA ASN A 138 6.17 -9.84 -8.59
C ASN A 138 6.29 -11.22 -7.93
N VAL A 139 5.97 -11.34 -6.64
CA VAL A 139 5.99 -12.62 -5.95
C VAL A 139 4.90 -13.56 -6.47
N PHE A 140 3.68 -13.05 -6.66
CA PHE A 140 2.58 -13.84 -7.21
C PHE A 140 2.86 -14.33 -8.64
N MET A 141 3.38 -13.47 -9.51
CA MET A 141 3.82 -13.86 -10.86
C MET A 141 4.96 -14.89 -10.82
N ALA A 142 5.93 -14.72 -9.93
CA ALA A 142 7.01 -15.69 -9.77
C ALA A 142 6.49 -17.07 -9.33
N ALA A 143 5.54 -17.11 -8.40
CA ALA A 143 4.88 -18.35 -7.97
C ALA A 143 4.13 -19.03 -9.14
N GLN A 144 3.35 -18.28 -9.91
CA GLN A 144 2.64 -18.79 -11.09
C GLN A 144 3.61 -19.36 -12.14
N ASN A 145 4.69 -18.62 -12.43
CA ASN A 145 5.72 -19.05 -13.39
C ASN A 145 6.44 -20.32 -12.94
N ARG A 146 6.68 -20.49 -11.62
CA ARG A 146 7.26 -21.72 -11.07
C ARG A 146 6.34 -22.91 -11.21
N THR A 147 5.04 -22.74 -10.92
CA THR A 147 4.05 -23.80 -11.14
C THR A 147 3.99 -24.19 -12.63
N LEU A 148 3.99 -23.22 -13.55
CA LEU A 148 4.00 -23.49 -14.99
C LEU A 148 5.28 -24.23 -15.44
N ALA A 149 6.45 -23.84 -14.92
CA ALA A 149 7.70 -24.51 -15.26
C ALA A 149 7.71 -25.98 -14.81
N VAL A 150 7.15 -26.29 -13.65
CA VAL A 150 7.01 -27.68 -13.17
C VAL A 150 6.01 -28.46 -14.02
N LYS A 151 4.86 -27.87 -14.37
CA LYS A 151 3.90 -28.46 -15.31
C LYS A 151 4.57 -28.86 -16.63
N LEU A 152 5.30 -27.94 -17.24
CA LEU A 152 6.00 -28.18 -18.50
C LEU A 152 7.09 -29.26 -18.35
N LYS A 153 7.80 -29.29 -17.22
CA LYS A 153 8.78 -30.35 -16.95
C LYS A 153 8.12 -31.72 -16.86
N ILE A 154 6.99 -31.84 -16.16
CA ILE A 154 6.22 -33.10 -16.06
C ILE A 154 5.76 -33.56 -17.43
N GLN A 155 5.17 -32.67 -18.22
CA GLN A 155 4.73 -32.97 -19.58
C GLN A 155 5.89 -33.46 -20.46
N ASN A 156 7.07 -32.85 -20.34
CA ASN A 156 8.25 -33.29 -21.07
C ASN A 156 8.76 -34.65 -20.59
N CYS A 157 8.76 -34.93 -19.27
CA CYS A 157 9.15 -36.24 -18.75
C CYS A 157 8.25 -37.35 -19.32
N MET A 158 6.93 -37.14 -19.34
CA MET A 158 5.96 -38.12 -19.86
C MET A 158 6.13 -38.44 -21.35
N LEU A 159 6.82 -37.60 -22.12
CA LEU A 159 7.07 -37.80 -23.56
C LEU A 159 8.36 -38.57 -23.86
N LEU A 160 9.23 -38.80 -22.87
CA LEU A 160 10.53 -39.45 -23.04
C LEU A 160 10.42 -40.97 -22.82
N VAL A 161 11.13 -41.75 -23.64
CA VAL A 161 11.29 -43.20 -23.44
C VAL A 161 12.32 -43.41 -22.32
N ASP A 162 11.90 -44.05 -21.21
CA ASP A 162 12.67 -44.23 -19.96
C ASP A 162 12.78 -42.95 -19.10
N SER A 163 11.62 -42.46 -18.63
CA SER A 163 11.48 -41.16 -17.94
C SER A 163 11.35 -41.25 -16.41
N THR A 164 11.49 -42.46 -15.84
CA THR A 164 11.22 -42.73 -14.42
C THR A 164 11.99 -41.79 -13.49
N GLU A 165 13.28 -41.56 -13.72
CA GLU A 165 14.09 -40.63 -12.92
C GLU A 165 13.60 -39.16 -13.04
N CYS A 166 13.23 -38.74 -14.25
CA CYS A 166 12.66 -37.42 -14.54
C CYS A 166 11.34 -37.20 -13.79
N LEU A 167 10.45 -38.21 -13.79
CA LEU A 167 9.17 -38.18 -13.10
C LEU A 167 9.35 -38.14 -11.57
N PHE A 168 10.30 -38.88 -11.00
CA PHE A 168 10.61 -38.80 -9.57
C PHE A 168 11.14 -37.43 -9.16
N GLU A 169 12.04 -36.84 -9.96
CA GLU A 169 12.55 -35.48 -9.70
C GLU A 169 11.42 -34.45 -9.78
N ALA A 170 10.55 -34.57 -10.80
CA ALA A 170 9.40 -33.71 -10.97
C ALA A 170 8.40 -33.85 -9.81
N LEU A 171 8.10 -35.07 -9.36
CA LEU A 171 7.25 -35.35 -8.20
C LEU A 171 7.80 -34.68 -6.93
N GLY A 172 9.10 -34.84 -6.69
CA GLY A 172 9.77 -34.22 -5.54
C GLY A 172 9.64 -32.69 -5.53
N MET A 173 9.78 -32.05 -6.70
CA MET A 173 9.55 -30.61 -6.83
C MET A 173 8.08 -30.22 -6.65
N THR A 174 7.14 -30.96 -7.24
CA THR A 174 5.70 -30.69 -7.12
C THR A 174 5.26 -30.73 -5.67
N VAL A 175 5.60 -31.79 -4.94
CA VAL A 175 5.27 -31.95 -3.51
C VAL A 175 5.90 -30.83 -2.66
N LEU A 176 7.12 -30.40 -3.01
CA LEU A 176 7.75 -29.27 -2.33
C LEU A 176 6.98 -27.96 -2.56
N LEU A 177 6.62 -27.68 -3.82
CA LEU A 177 5.88 -26.46 -4.17
C LEU A 177 4.47 -26.46 -3.58
N GLU A 178 3.78 -27.61 -3.59
CA GLU A 178 2.45 -27.79 -2.98
C GLU A 178 2.47 -27.39 -1.50
N ARG A 179 3.54 -27.73 -0.77
CA ARG A 179 3.66 -27.40 0.66
C ARG A 179 4.12 -25.98 0.94
N THR A 180 4.82 -25.34 0.00
CA THR A 180 5.52 -24.08 0.22
C THR A 180 4.83 -22.88 -0.42
N LEU A 181 4.37 -23.00 -1.67
CA LEU A 181 3.75 -21.89 -2.39
C LEU A 181 2.47 -21.38 -1.72
N PRO A 182 1.52 -22.21 -1.26
CA PRO A 182 0.32 -21.70 -0.60
C PRO A 182 0.64 -20.88 0.65
N LYS A 183 1.67 -21.28 1.41
CA LYS A 183 2.13 -20.53 2.59
C LYS A 183 2.75 -19.20 2.21
N ILE A 184 3.57 -19.18 1.16
CA ILE A 184 4.19 -17.95 0.65
C ILE A 184 3.10 -17.00 0.16
N ILE A 185 2.14 -17.49 -0.63
CA ILE A 185 1.02 -16.69 -1.14
C ILE A 185 0.22 -16.08 0.02
N ALA A 186 -0.11 -16.88 1.03
CA ALA A 186 -0.86 -16.40 2.20
C ALA A 186 -0.09 -15.35 3.01
N ILE A 187 1.21 -15.57 3.26
CA ILE A 187 2.05 -14.62 3.99
C ILE A 187 2.17 -13.30 3.22
N VAL A 188 2.44 -13.37 1.92
CA VAL A 188 2.59 -12.17 1.08
C VAL A 188 1.28 -11.43 0.95
N GLY A 189 0.16 -12.14 0.77
CA GLY A 189 -1.18 -11.54 0.74
C GLY A 189 -1.51 -10.80 2.04
N GLN A 190 -1.25 -11.43 3.19
CA GLN A 190 -1.46 -10.82 4.50
C GLN A 190 -0.54 -9.61 4.73
N GLN A 191 0.75 -9.73 4.39
CA GLN A 191 1.71 -8.63 4.55
C GLN A 191 1.35 -7.44 3.68
N HIS A 192 0.94 -7.70 2.43
CA HIS A 192 0.47 -6.69 1.50
C HIS A 192 -0.72 -5.92 2.08
N GLU A 193 -1.74 -6.62 2.57
CA GLU A 193 -2.92 -5.99 3.20
C GLU A 193 -2.52 -5.11 4.40
N ILE A 194 -1.68 -5.63 5.30
CA ILE A 194 -1.20 -4.87 6.47
C ILE A 194 -0.43 -3.62 6.03
N GLN A 195 0.45 -3.73 5.04
CA GLN A 195 1.25 -2.60 4.57
C GLN A 195 0.38 -1.51 3.94
N LEU A 196 -0.67 -1.87 3.21
CA LEU A 196 -1.60 -0.90 2.65
C LEU A 196 -2.41 -0.18 3.73
N THR A 197 -2.89 -0.90 4.75
CA THR A 197 -3.60 -0.27 5.89
C THR A 197 -2.69 0.69 6.65
N LEU A 198 -1.46 0.27 6.98
CA LEU A 198 -0.50 1.13 7.67
C LEU A 198 -0.15 2.39 6.85
N LEU A 199 -0.08 2.25 5.53
CA LEU A 199 0.14 3.38 4.63
C LEU A 199 -1.05 4.34 4.66
N GLU A 200 -2.28 3.83 4.66
CA GLU A 200 -3.47 4.66 4.77
C GLU A 200 -3.49 5.45 6.09
N ASP A 201 -3.20 4.78 7.21
CA ASP A 201 -3.05 5.43 8.53
C ASP A 201 -1.94 6.51 8.54
N GLU A 202 -0.80 6.23 7.89
CA GLU A 202 0.32 7.18 7.77
C GLU A 202 -0.11 8.44 7.01
N ILE A 203 -0.82 8.29 5.89
CA ILE A 203 -1.29 9.41 5.08
C ILE A 203 -2.29 10.27 5.84
N VAL A 204 -3.26 9.65 6.53
CA VAL A 204 -4.21 10.39 7.37
C VAL A 204 -3.47 11.17 8.46
N ALA A 205 -2.56 10.52 9.18
CA ALA A 205 -1.80 11.16 10.26
C ALA A 205 -0.92 12.32 9.76
N ASP A 206 -0.31 12.20 8.58
CA ASP A 206 0.51 13.27 8.01
C ASP A 206 -0.33 14.46 7.52
N LEU A 207 -1.52 14.20 6.96
CA LEU A 207 -2.48 15.26 6.63
C LEU A 207 -3.01 15.97 7.88
N GLU A 208 -3.32 15.22 8.94
CA GLU A 208 -3.72 15.80 10.23
C GLU A 208 -2.64 16.70 10.81
N LYS A 209 -1.36 16.33 10.73
CA LYS A 209 -0.25 17.18 11.15
C LYS A 209 -0.21 18.50 10.39
N ILE A 210 -0.46 18.48 9.07
CA ILE A 210 -0.51 19.70 8.26
C ILE A 210 -1.64 20.61 8.75
N VAL A 211 -2.83 20.04 9.01
CA VAL A 211 -3.97 20.80 9.55
C VAL A 211 -3.63 21.43 10.91
N VAL A 212 -3.01 20.67 11.81
CA VAL A 212 -2.58 21.19 13.12
C VAL A 212 -1.54 22.31 12.97
N GLN A 213 -0.56 22.14 12.08
CA GLN A 213 0.45 23.18 11.80
C GLN A 213 -0.17 24.46 11.24
N VAL A 214 -1.19 24.34 10.40
CA VAL A 214 -1.96 25.49 9.91
C VAL A 214 -2.60 26.22 11.07
N PHE A 215 -3.29 25.51 11.95
CA PHE A 215 -3.92 26.10 13.13
C PHE A 215 -2.90 26.85 13.99
N ASP A 216 -1.79 26.19 14.35
CA ASP A 216 -0.73 26.79 15.17
C ASP A 216 -0.14 28.04 14.50
N SER A 217 0.12 27.99 13.19
CA SER A 217 0.66 29.12 12.43
C SER A 217 -0.30 30.31 12.37
N HIS A 218 -1.62 30.04 12.31
CA HIS A 218 -2.60 31.13 12.34
C HIS A 218 -2.72 31.76 13.74
N VAL A 219 -2.60 30.97 14.81
CA VAL A 219 -2.57 31.50 16.18
C VAL A 219 -1.36 32.41 16.38
N GLU A 220 -0.18 31.99 15.89
CA GLU A 220 1.03 32.82 15.92
C GLU A 220 0.85 34.11 15.12
N LEU A 221 0.26 34.06 13.92
CA LEU A 221 -0.02 35.26 13.14
C LEU A 221 -0.98 36.23 13.83
N LEU A 222 -2.02 35.73 14.49
CA LEU A 222 -2.93 36.56 15.26
C LEU A 222 -2.20 37.30 16.40
N ASP A 223 -1.30 36.62 17.10
CA ASP A 223 -0.47 37.24 18.15
C ASP A 223 0.45 38.31 17.55
N GLU A 224 1.12 38.03 16.43
CA GLU A 224 1.95 38.99 15.71
C GLU A 224 1.16 40.23 15.27
N PHE A 225 -0.07 40.05 14.79
CA PHE A 225 -0.95 41.14 14.41
C PHE A 225 -1.35 41.99 15.61
N LEU A 226 -1.76 41.38 16.73
CA LEU A 226 -2.08 42.11 17.96
C LEU A 226 -0.87 42.90 18.48
N VAL A 227 0.32 42.30 18.46
CA VAL A 227 1.57 42.99 18.84
C VAL A 227 1.86 44.15 17.89
N CYS A 228 1.67 43.98 16.59
CA CYS A 228 1.85 45.03 15.59
C CYS A 228 0.92 46.22 15.86
N VAL A 229 -0.37 45.96 16.09
CA VAL A 229 -1.36 46.99 16.43
C VAL A 229 -0.98 47.75 17.71
N LEU A 230 -0.62 47.04 18.78
CA LEU A 230 -0.32 47.64 20.09
C LEU A 230 0.98 48.48 20.11
N GLN A 231 1.82 48.38 19.08
CA GLN A 231 3.03 49.20 18.94
C GLN A 231 2.75 50.61 18.39
N TRP A 232 1.54 50.87 17.89
CA TRP A 232 1.16 52.14 17.25
C TRP A 232 0.40 53.11 18.17
N ASP A 233 0.47 52.88 19.49
CA ASP A 233 0.06 53.84 20.56
C ASP A 233 1.00 55.07 20.67
#